data_AF-A0A7H8UG74-F1
#
_entry.id   AF-A0A7H8UG74-F1
#
_cell.length_a   1.000
_cell.length_b   1.000
_cell.length_c   1.000
_cell.angle_alpha   90.00
_cell.angle_beta   90.00
_cell.angle_gamma   90.00
#
_symmetry.space_group_name_H-M   'P 1'
#
loop_
_entity.id
_entity.type
_entity.pdbx_description
1 polymer ?
#
loop_
_entity_poly.entity_id
_entity_poly.type
_entity_poly.pdbx_seq_one_letter_code
_entity_poly.pdbx_strand_id
1 'polypeptide(L)' 'MALVKTSLKLFGGDTVVVRCSERCRIHLMSSKAHAQSGADILTVQDDKAWLTVPYTGTWDVLIDSHSQSLEHSVSYVAA' A
#
# COMPACT_ATOMS: atom_id res chain seq x y z
N MET A 1 4.62 -7.98 15.96
CA MET A 1 3.97 -7.67 14.68
C MET A 1 3.73 -6.18 14.67
N ALA A 2 4.33 -5.46 13.71
CA ALA A 2 4.05 -4.05 13.52
C ALA A 2 3.23 -3.90 12.24
N LEU A 3 2.07 -3.26 12.37
CA LEU A 3 1.20 -2.90 11.25
C LEU A 3 1.27 -1.39 11.09
N VAL A 4 1.70 -0.95 9.91
CA VAL A 4 1.66 0.46 9.53
C VAL A 4 0.50 0.67 8.57
N LYS A 5 -0.28 1.72 8.79
CA LYS A 5 -1.33 2.17 7.88
C LYS A 5 -1.05 3.59 7.43
N THR A 6 -1.06 3.82 6.12
CA THR A 6 -0.97 5.16 5.52
C THR A 6 -2.09 5.35 4.52
N SER A 7 -2.89 6.40 4.70
CA SER A 7 -4.00 6.74 3.81
C SER A 7 -3.59 7.87 2.87
N LEU A 8 -3.77 7.67 1.57
CA LEU A 8 -3.40 8.62 0.53
C LEU A 8 -4.59 8.90 -0.39
N LYS A 9 -4.77 10.16 -0.78
CA LYS A 9 -5.67 10.51 -1.91
C LYS A 9 -4.86 10.46 -3.18
N LEU A 10 -5.23 9.57 -4.09
CA LEU A 10 -4.49 9.28 -5.31
C LEU A 10 -5.41 9.33 -6.53
N PHE A 11 -4.85 9.66 -7.68
CA PHE A 11 -5.53 9.61 -8.96
C PHE A 11 -5.33 8.25 -9.62
N GLY A 12 -6.31 7.85 -10.45
CA GLY A 12 -6.16 6.65 -11.29
C GLY A 12 -4.96 6.82 -12.22
N GLY A 13 -4.07 5.84 -12.23
CA GLY A 13 -2.79 5.87 -12.95
C GLY A 13 -1.58 6.20 -12.07
N ASP A 14 -1.76 6.87 -10.92
CA ASP A 14 -0.65 7.14 -10.00
C ASP A 14 0.02 5.83 -9.56
N THR A 15 1.31 5.88 -9.29
CA THR A 15 2.05 4.70 -8.80
C THR A 15 2.51 4.92 -7.37
N VAL A 16 2.05 4.07 -6.45
CA VAL A 16 2.53 4.01 -5.08
C VAL A 16 3.80 3.17 -5.04
N VAL A 17 4.86 3.72 -4.46
CA VAL A 17 6.14 3.05 -4.26
C VAL A 17 6.36 2.87 -2.78
N VAL A 18 6.44 1.61 -2.36
CA VAL A 18 6.71 1.21 -0.97
C VAL A 18 8.08 0.58 -0.91
N ARG A 19 8.88 0.97 0.08
CA ARG A 19 10.17 0.35 0.39
C ARG A 19 10.23 0.06 1.88
N CYS A 20 10.71 -1.13 2.21
CA CYS A 20 10.92 -1.62 3.56
C CYS A 20 12.40 -2.01 3.72
N SER A 21 12.94 -1.95 4.93
CA SER A 21 14.30 -2.43 5.21
C SER A 21 14.43 -3.96 5.19
N GLU A 22 13.30 -4.66 5.37
CA GLU A 22 13.19 -6.11 5.35
C GLU A 22 11.96 -6.54 4.53
N ARG A 23 11.83 -7.86 4.27
CA ARG A 23 10.70 -8.40 3.52
C ARG A 23 9.40 -8.25 4.32
N CYS A 24 8.44 -7.52 3.76
CA CYS A 24 7.15 -7.24 4.38
C CYS A 24 6.01 -7.67 3.48
N ARG A 25 4.80 -7.71 4.04
CA ARG A 25 3.57 -7.81 3.25
C ARG A 25 2.98 -6.42 3.09
N ILE A 26 2.86 -5.99 1.85
CA ILE A 26 2.39 -4.67 1.47
C ILE A 26 1.02 -4.87 0.83
N HIS A 27 0.00 -4.21 1.36
CA HIS A 27 -1.35 -4.21 0.82
C HIS A 27 -1.72 -2.79 0.39
N LEU A 28 -2.26 -2.64 -0.83
CA LEU A 28 -2.92 -1.41 -1.26
C LEU A 28 -4.42 -1.71 -1.39
N MET A 29 -5.23 -0.96 -0.64
CA MET A 29 -6.67 -1.19 -0.52
C MET A 29 -7.45 0.09 -0.78
N SER A 30 -8.55 0.01 -1.49
CA SER A 30 -9.45 1.16 -1.66
C SER A 30 -10.20 1.45 -0.36
N SER A 31 -10.21 2.71 0.08
CA SER A 31 -10.97 3.13 1.28
C SER A 31 -12.47 3.35 1.00
N LYS A 32 -12.97 3.06 -0.21
CA LYS A 32 -14.41 3.11 -0.50
C LYS A 32 -15.14 2.17 0.46
N ALA A 33 -16.31 2.60 0.95
CA ALA A 33 -17.16 1.87 1.92
C ALA A 33 -17.65 0.47 1.47
N HIS A 34 -17.20 0.00 0.30
CA HIS A 34 -17.55 -1.25 -0.32
C HIS A 34 -16.34 -2.14 -0.67
N ALA A 35 -15.21 -1.99 0.05
CA ALA A 35 -14.17 -3.03 0.11
C ALA A 35 -14.65 -4.31 0.85
N GLN A 36 -15.94 -4.66 0.72
CA GLN A 36 -16.56 -5.87 1.25
C GLN A 36 -16.31 -7.09 0.35
N SER A 37 -15.83 -6.87 -0.87
CA SER A 37 -15.29 -7.91 -1.73
C SER A 37 -13.79 -7.67 -1.83
N GLY A 38 -12.95 -8.67 -1.54
CA GLY A 38 -11.48 -8.58 -1.63
C GLY A 38 -10.92 -8.32 -3.04
N ALA A 39 -11.72 -7.72 -3.93
CA ALA A 39 -11.43 -7.43 -5.32
C ALA A 39 -10.48 -6.24 -5.51
N ASP A 40 -10.41 -5.30 -4.56
CA ASP A 40 -9.58 -4.07 -4.66
C ASP A 40 -8.37 -4.10 -3.71
N ILE A 41 -7.83 -5.29 -3.41
CA ILE A 41 -6.64 -5.47 -2.58
C ILE A 41 -5.49 -5.97 -3.46
N LEU A 42 -4.49 -5.11 -3.69
CA LEU A 42 -3.22 -5.53 -4.29
C LEU A 42 -2.26 -5.90 -3.17
N THR A 43 -1.77 -7.14 -3.16
CA THR A 43 -0.82 -7.62 -2.14
C THR A 43 0.50 -8.00 -2.78
N VAL A 44 1.59 -7.48 -2.22
CA VAL A 44 2.96 -7.81 -2.63
C VAL A 44 3.74 -8.23 -1.38
N GLN A 45 4.53 -9.29 -1.50
CA GLN A 45 5.40 -9.75 -0.42
C GLN A 45 6.87 -9.60 -0.81
N ASP A 46 7.39 -8.39 -0.61
CA ASP A 46 8.76 -8.03 -0.96
C ASP A 46 9.29 -6.90 -0.07
N ASP A 47 10.56 -6.54 -0.21
CA ASP A 47 11.15 -5.34 0.40
C ASP A 47 10.79 -4.06 -0.39
N LYS A 48 10.37 -4.19 -1.65
CA LYS A 48 9.97 -3.08 -2.53
C LYS A 48 8.76 -3.42 -3.39
N ALA A 49 7.80 -2.51 -3.48
CA ALA A 49 6.61 -2.67 -4.31
C ALA A 49 6.29 -1.41 -5.10
N TRP A 50 5.80 -1.60 -6.32
CA TRP A 50 5.21 -0.56 -7.16
C TRP A 50 3.79 -0.97 -7.47
N LEU A 51 2.84 -0.17 -7.02
CA LEU A 51 1.42 -0.47 -7.09
C LEU A 51 0.73 0.66 -7.84
N THR A 52 0.31 0.38 -9.06
CA THR A 52 -0.45 1.34 -9.86
C THR A 52 -1.87 1.43 -9.33
N VAL A 53 -2.34 2.66 -9.11
CA VAL A 53 -3.67 2.96 -8.62
C VAL A 53 -4.67 2.76 -9.75
N PRO A 54 -5.64 1.82 -9.62
CA PRO A 54 -6.54 1.50 -10.72
C PRO A 54 -7.58 2.59 -10.99
N TYR A 55 -7.93 3.40 -9.98
CA TYR A 55 -8.89 4.50 -10.11
C TYR A 55 -8.70 5.56 -9.04
N THR A 56 -9.14 6.78 -9.34
CA THR A 56 -9.08 7.92 -8.40
C THR A 56 -9.89 7.64 -7.13
N GLY A 57 -9.26 7.87 -5.98
CA GLY A 57 -9.88 7.65 -4.68
C GLY A 57 -8.91 7.78 -3.52
N THR A 58 -9.42 7.50 -2.32
CA THR A 58 -8.57 7.30 -1.15
C THR A 58 -8.14 5.84 -1.10
N TRP A 59 -6.85 5.61 -0.94
CA TRP A 59 -6.24 4.30 -0.86
C TRP A 59 -5.44 4.17 0.43
N ASP A 60 -5.60 3.03 1.09
CA ASP A 60 -4.89 2.64 2.29
C ASP A 60 -3.74 1.71 1.91
N VAL A 61 -2.52 2.12 2.24
CA VAL A 61 -1.32 1.29 2.20
C VAL A 61 -1.15 0.66 3.58
N LEU A 62 -1.23 -0.66 3.66
CA LEU A 62 -0.90 -1.43 4.86
C LEU A 62 0.44 -2.13 4.68
N ILE A 63 1.31 -2.01 5.67
CA ILE A 63 2.58 -2.74 5.72
C ILE A 63 2.53 -3.62 6.97
N ASP A 64 2.41 -4.93 6.75
CA ASP A 64 2.50 -5.95 7.77
C ASP A 64 3.93 -6.50 7.80
N SER A 65 4.56 -6.38 8.97
CA SER A 65 5.91 -6.90 9.19
C SER A 65 6.03 -7.66 10.50
N HIS A 66 6.94 -8.62 10.49
CA HIS A 66 7.27 -9.41 11.66
C HIS A 66 8.18 -8.65 12.64
N SER A 67 8.83 -7.56 12.20
CA SER A 67 9.75 -6.73 12.99
C SER A 67 9.05 -5.53 13.62
N GLN A 68 9.41 -5.15 14.84
CA GLN A 68 8.88 -3.95 15.51
C GLN A 68 9.63 -2.67 15.12
N SER A 69 10.83 -2.80 14.56
CA SER A 69 11.71 -1.69 14.18
C SER A 69 11.81 -1.55 12.66
N LEU A 70 10.73 -1.86 11.93
CA LEU A 70 10.73 -1.80 10.48
C LEU A 70 10.86 -0.34 9.99
N GLU A 71 11.99 -0.05 9.35
CA GLU A 71 12.14 1.16 8.56
C GLU A 71 11.38 1.01 7.25
N HIS A 72 10.51 1.97 6.96
CA HIS A 72 9.68 1.96 5.76
C HIS A 72 9.54 3.35 5.19
N SER A 73 9.29 3.42 3.88
CA SER A 73 8.93 4.64 3.19
C SER A 73 7.80 4.37 2.22
N VAL A 74 6.80 5.25 2.23
CA VAL A 74 5.71 5.25 1.26
C VAL A 74 5.81 6.56 0.46
N SER A 75 5.88 6.43 -0.85
CA SER A 75 5.93 7.55 -1.79
C SER A 75 4.97 7.28 -2.95
N TYR A 76 4.62 8.31 -3.71
CA TYR A 76 3.82 8.14 -4.91
C TYR A 76 4.40 9.00 -6.04
N VAL A 77 4.20 8.52 -7.26
CA VAL A 77 4.56 9.21 -8.51
C VAL A 77 3.26 9.43 -9.27
N ALA A 78 2.99 10.69 -9.61
CA ALA A 78 1.84 11.02 -10.46
C ALA A 78 2.06 10.48 -11.88
N ALA A 79 0.97 10.06 -12.52
CA ALA A 79 0.98 9.65 -13.93
C ALA A 79 1.20 10.81 -14.90
#